data_AF-A0A848GG02-F1
#
_entry.id   AF-A0A848GG02-F1
#
_cell.length_a   1.000
_cell.length_b   1.000
_cell.length_c   1.000
_cell.angle_alpha   90.00
_cell.angle_beta   90.00
_cell.angle_gamma   90.00
#
_symmetry.space_group_name_H-M   'P 1'
#
loop_
_entity.id
_entity.type
_entity.pdbx_description
1 polymer ?
#
loop_
_entity_poly.entity_id
_entity_poly.type
_entity_poly.pdbx_seq_one_letter_code
_entity_poly.pdbx_strand_id
1 'polypeptide(L)'
;MQKLTKALLVAALLPVMAVAQDSTQFIKGTWKDLTNRAQKEHKPIFIDTYFEGCHACKDMEVKVFPRPEVKKYMEENFICTGYDVFKEQFGIDLCRKYFMRGFPTYLVISGDGQLLDRSSGYQEPDRFMAFLKNNIARYKAGKTLAGFGNSLSSKDPEFYKAMWNKDYKGGDKEEIVGYLAKQKDKLAESTFKVMQMAAVLPDDYREFYLKNRKAYLDRFGEELNTNIMDKLLKQDIAALPATLDKAVFDAFLQKQQTVYRPEDWSFVQMYYAENYLFKKCKDSRAFLEFATAHPDRNENRVRYMQFFLGAELAKDAALKAQYLKWAEVVVTADASLENLQGLVRMSKGVDQAQTRKFLGWVIDKKKSWGDDTTKEEVELKNLNI
;
A
#
# COMPACT_ATOMS: atom_id res chain seq x y z
N MET A 1 -24.86 77.91 0.40
CA MET A 1 -25.45 77.44 -0.88
C MET A 1 -24.89 76.04 -1.13
N GLN A 2 -25.44 74.93 -0.60
CA GLN A 2 -26.67 74.22 -1.04
C GLN A 2 -26.80 74.23 -2.57
N LYS A 3 -26.78 73.11 -3.30
CA LYS A 3 -27.69 71.93 -3.28
C LYS A 3 -26.94 70.67 -3.80
N LEU A 4 -27.03 69.46 -3.21
CA LEU A 4 -28.13 68.46 -3.18
C LEU A 4 -28.41 67.76 -4.53
N THR A 5 -27.97 66.50 -4.67
CA THR A 5 -28.67 65.30 -5.24
C THR A 5 -27.68 64.11 -5.27
N LYS A 6 -27.69 63.17 -4.31
CA LYS A 6 -28.46 61.90 -4.25
C LYS A 6 -28.47 61.04 -5.53
N ALA A 7 -27.77 59.90 -5.48
CA ALA A 7 -28.19 58.58 -5.99
C ALA A 7 -27.23 57.51 -5.40
N LEU A 8 -27.54 56.96 -4.22
CA LEU A 8 -28.04 55.59 -4.03
C LEU A 8 -27.34 54.52 -4.91
N LEU A 9 -26.37 53.84 -4.30
CA LEU A 9 -25.97 52.47 -4.64
C LEU A 9 -25.63 51.75 -3.31
N VAL A 10 -26.67 51.50 -2.53
CA VAL A 10 -26.66 50.53 -1.44
C VAL A 10 -27.27 49.26 -2.03
N ALA A 11 -26.42 48.37 -2.55
CA ALA A 11 -26.82 47.02 -2.91
C ALA A 11 -25.59 46.09 -2.82
N ALA A 12 -25.63 45.22 -1.82
CA ALA A 12 -24.94 43.94 -1.74
C ALA A 12 -23.40 43.94 -1.64
N LEU A 13 -22.87 44.49 -0.54
CA LEU A 13 -21.73 43.84 0.13
C LEU A 13 -22.28 42.68 0.97
N LEU A 14 -22.60 41.57 0.32
CA LEU A 14 -22.61 40.29 1.02
C LEU A 14 -21.13 40.00 1.36
N PRO A 15 -20.75 39.87 2.64
CA PRO A 15 -19.50 39.21 2.93
C PRO A 15 -19.69 37.78 2.42
N VAL A 16 -18.99 37.45 1.33
CA VAL A 16 -18.63 36.06 1.07
C VAL A 16 -17.89 35.65 2.34
N MET A 17 -18.59 34.97 3.25
CA MET A 17 -17.95 34.20 4.28
C MET A 17 -17.10 33.20 3.51
N ALA A 18 -15.83 33.55 3.32
CA ALA A 18 -14.80 32.57 3.07
C ALA A 18 -14.95 31.59 4.23
N VAL A 19 -15.60 30.48 3.98
CA VAL A 19 -15.51 29.32 4.84
C VAL A 19 -14.04 28.94 4.73
N ALA A 20 -13.22 29.50 5.62
CA ALA A 20 -11.95 28.89 5.95
C ALA A 20 -12.34 27.47 6.36
N GLN A 21 -12.12 26.51 5.46
CA GLN A 21 -12.34 25.11 5.72
C GLN A 21 -11.26 24.70 6.70
N ASP A 22 -11.54 25.00 7.95
CA ASP A 22 -10.66 24.81 9.08
C ASP A 22 -10.29 23.32 9.11
N SER A 23 -9.00 23.05 9.28
CA SER A 23 -8.39 21.72 9.26
C SER A 23 -8.71 20.91 10.54
N THR A 24 -9.90 21.10 11.10
CA THR A 24 -10.38 20.55 12.38
C THR A 24 -10.53 19.03 12.40
N GLN A 25 -10.41 18.38 11.25
CA GLN A 25 -10.52 16.94 11.13
C GLN A 25 -9.45 16.20 11.93
N PHE A 26 -8.22 16.72 11.95
CA PHE A 26 -7.09 16.06 12.61
C PHE A 26 -6.77 16.71 13.96
N ILE A 27 -7.03 15.97 15.04
CA ILE A 27 -6.72 16.43 16.39
C ILE A 27 -5.34 15.93 16.83
N LYS A 28 -4.75 16.57 17.84
CA LYS A 28 -3.56 16.08 18.54
C LYS A 28 -3.92 15.61 19.95
N GLY A 29 -3.23 14.60 20.44
CA GLY A 29 -3.38 14.08 21.80
C GLY A 29 -2.31 13.04 22.14
N THR A 30 -2.28 12.59 23.39
CA THR A 30 -1.49 11.42 23.78
C THR A 30 -2.26 10.13 23.45
N TRP A 31 -1.59 8.98 23.53
CA TRP A 31 -2.25 7.66 23.44
C TRP A 31 -3.50 7.59 24.34
N LYS A 32 -3.36 8.01 25.60
CA LYS A 32 -4.43 7.97 26.60
C LYS A 32 -5.59 8.90 26.22
N ASP A 33 -5.29 10.11 25.74
CA ASP A 33 -6.33 11.06 25.34
C ASP A 33 -7.15 10.50 24.17
N LEU A 34 -6.47 9.96 23.16
CA LEU A 34 -7.08 9.40 21.97
C LEU A 34 -7.94 8.17 22.30
N THR A 35 -7.42 7.22 23.09
CA THR A 35 -8.18 6.01 23.48
C THR A 35 -9.39 6.35 24.35
N ASN A 36 -9.25 7.26 25.31
CA ASN A 36 -10.36 7.70 26.15
C ASN A 36 -11.46 8.36 25.31
N ARG A 37 -11.08 9.21 24.35
CA ARG A 37 -12.01 9.86 23.44
C ARG A 37 -12.71 8.85 22.52
N ALA A 38 -11.95 7.92 21.95
CA ALA A 38 -12.47 6.85 21.11
C ALA A 38 -13.49 5.97 21.83
N GLN A 39 -13.23 5.63 23.11
CA GLN A 39 -14.19 4.91 23.96
C GLN A 39 -15.46 5.73 24.21
N LYS A 40 -15.33 7.01 24.55
CA LYS A 40 -16.46 7.90 24.83
C LYS A 40 -17.34 8.15 23.60
N GLU A 41 -16.73 8.26 22.42
CA GLU A 41 -17.43 8.54 21.16
C GLU A 41 -17.83 7.26 20.40
N HIS A 42 -17.43 6.07 20.89
CA HIS A 42 -17.63 4.79 20.22
C HIS A 42 -17.09 4.73 18.78
N LYS A 43 -16.01 5.47 18.51
CA LYS A 43 -15.35 5.54 17.19
C LYS A 43 -13.93 5.00 17.27
N PRO A 44 -13.44 4.25 16.27
CA PRO A 44 -12.02 3.95 16.16
C PRO A 44 -11.20 5.22 15.86
N ILE A 45 -9.91 5.15 16.17
CA ILE A 45 -8.92 6.18 15.89
C ILE A 45 -8.31 5.87 14.52
N PHE A 46 -8.31 6.86 13.63
CA PHE A 46 -7.51 6.85 12.42
C PHE A 46 -6.26 7.70 12.65
N ILE A 47 -5.07 7.10 12.46
CA ILE A 47 -3.78 7.80 12.62
C ILE A 47 -3.09 7.86 11.27
N ASP A 48 -2.86 9.07 10.77
CA ASP A 48 -1.96 9.34 9.65
C ASP A 48 -0.53 9.58 10.16
N THR A 49 0.42 8.72 9.78
CA THR A 49 1.83 8.91 10.10
C THR A 49 2.58 9.40 8.87
N TYR A 50 3.20 10.57 8.99
CA TYR A 50 3.84 11.29 7.90
C TYR A 50 5.19 11.86 8.32
N PHE A 51 5.87 12.55 7.41
CA PHE A 51 7.01 13.41 7.72
C PHE A 51 7.12 14.56 6.71
N GLU A 52 7.78 15.65 7.11
CA GLU A 52 8.03 16.78 6.21
C GLU A 52 8.88 16.38 4.98
N GLY A 53 8.44 16.75 3.77
CA GLY A 53 9.10 16.37 2.52
C GLY A 53 8.65 15.02 1.95
N CYS A 54 7.68 14.36 2.59
CA CYS A 54 7.02 13.17 2.06
C CYS A 54 6.05 13.52 0.91
N HIS A 55 6.47 13.28 -0.34
CA HIS A 55 5.66 13.56 -1.54
C HIS A 55 4.31 12.82 -1.54
N ALA A 56 4.32 11.52 -1.24
CA ALA A 56 3.09 10.72 -1.21
C ALA A 56 2.13 11.16 -0.09
N CYS A 57 2.67 11.62 1.05
CA CYS A 57 1.85 12.18 2.14
C CYS A 57 1.16 13.47 1.67
N LYS A 58 1.90 14.34 0.97
CA LYS A 58 1.34 15.58 0.42
C LYS A 58 0.26 15.31 -0.62
N ASP A 59 0.44 14.28 -1.45
CA ASP A 59 -0.58 13.88 -2.42
C ASP A 59 -1.90 13.47 -1.74
N MET A 60 -1.85 12.78 -0.60
CA MET A 60 -3.05 12.43 0.16
C MET A 60 -3.72 13.66 0.77
N GLU A 61 -2.93 14.54 1.37
CA GLU A 61 -3.39 15.79 1.97
C GLU A 61 -4.07 16.71 0.96
N VAL A 62 -3.62 16.73 -0.30
CA VAL A 62 -4.13 17.65 -1.33
C VAL A 62 -5.22 16.99 -2.19
N LYS A 63 -5.07 15.71 -2.53
CA LYS A 63 -5.91 15.06 -3.55
C LYS A 63 -6.99 14.13 -2.98
N VAL A 64 -6.87 13.71 -1.72
CA VAL A 64 -7.71 12.63 -1.16
C VAL A 64 -8.45 13.09 0.08
N PHE A 65 -7.77 13.49 1.16
CA PHE A 65 -8.42 13.90 2.41
C PHE A 65 -9.42 15.06 2.25
N PRO A 66 -9.17 16.09 1.42
CA PRO A 66 -10.11 17.21 1.27
C PRO A 66 -11.38 16.86 0.48
N ARG A 67 -11.43 15.69 -0.18
CA ARG A 67 -12.59 15.32 -0.99
C ARG A 67 -13.84 15.22 -0.09
N PRO A 68 -14.97 15.85 -0.47
CA PRO A 68 -16.14 15.96 0.40
C PRO A 68 -16.63 14.63 0.98
N GLU A 69 -16.65 13.58 0.17
CA GLU A 69 -17.06 12.23 0.55
C GLU A 69 -16.08 11.57 1.53
N VAL A 70 -14.78 11.78 1.36
CA VAL A 70 -13.74 11.26 2.26
C VAL A 70 -13.80 11.98 3.59
N LYS A 71 -13.76 13.32 3.55
CA LYS A 71 -13.82 14.16 4.74
C LYS A 71 -15.04 13.84 5.59
N LYS A 72 -16.23 13.84 4.98
CA LYS A 72 -17.50 13.54 5.67
C LYS A 72 -17.47 12.16 6.32
N TYR A 73 -17.02 11.14 5.58
CA TYR A 73 -16.97 9.78 6.11
C TYR A 73 -16.02 9.66 7.30
N MET A 74 -14.86 10.31 7.23
CA MET A 74 -13.87 10.32 8.32
C MET A 74 -14.41 11.02 9.58
N GLU A 75 -15.03 12.20 9.44
CA GLU A 75 -15.62 12.96 10.56
C GLU A 75 -16.75 12.16 11.26
N GLU A 76 -17.59 11.49 10.47
CA GLU A 76 -18.71 10.70 10.98
C GLU A 76 -18.24 9.45 11.72
N ASN A 77 -17.15 8.81 11.28
CA ASN A 77 -16.82 7.44 11.71
C ASN A 77 -15.53 7.29 12.51
N PHE A 78 -14.63 8.29 12.54
CA PHE A 78 -13.31 8.15 13.16
C PHE A 78 -12.94 9.32 14.06
N ILE A 79 -12.09 9.05 15.05
CA ILE A 79 -11.24 10.06 15.68
C ILE A 79 -9.98 10.19 14.83
N CYS A 80 -9.87 11.24 14.01
CA CYS A 80 -8.74 11.40 13.11
C CYS A 80 -7.61 12.18 13.77
N THR A 81 -6.39 11.66 13.66
CA THR A 81 -5.17 12.28 14.18
C THR A 81 -4.01 11.97 13.26
N GLY A 82 -2.92 12.73 13.37
CA GLY A 82 -1.74 12.48 12.56
C GLY A 82 -0.49 13.05 13.21
N TYR A 83 0.67 12.45 12.91
CA TYR A 83 1.94 12.78 13.55
C TYR A 83 3.12 12.70 12.59
N ASP A 84 4.00 13.70 12.68
CA ASP A 84 5.31 13.68 12.05
C ASP A 84 6.23 12.74 12.83
N VAL A 85 6.62 11.64 12.17
CA VAL A 85 7.39 10.54 12.78
C VAL A 85 8.86 10.86 13.04
N PHE A 86 9.36 12.00 12.60
CA PHE A 86 10.74 12.44 12.85
C PHE A 86 10.83 13.64 13.78
N LYS A 87 9.71 14.31 14.05
CA LYS A 87 9.65 15.48 14.94
C LYS A 87 8.90 15.24 16.23
N GLU A 88 7.92 14.33 16.23
CA GLU A 88 7.04 14.09 17.37
C GLU A 88 7.35 12.74 18.02
N GLN A 89 7.62 12.74 19.33
CA GLN A 89 7.97 11.51 20.06
C GLN A 89 6.90 10.43 19.93
N PHE A 90 5.62 10.81 19.93
CA PHE A 90 4.53 9.88 19.75
C PHE A 90 4.54 9.23 18.35
N GLY A 91 4.93 9.97 17.30
CA GLY A 91 5.15 9.41 15.97
C GLY A 91 6.28 8.36 15.96
N ILE A 92 7.39 8.65 16.63
CA ILE A 92 8.51 7.70 16.78
C ILE A 92 8.06 6.44 17.55
N ASP A 93 7.28 6.61 18.61
CA ASP A 93 6.75 5.50 19.41
C ASP A 93 5.81 4.60 18.59
N LEU A 94 4.97 5.19 17.72
CA LEU A 94 4.14 4.44 16.78
C LEU A 94 5.00 3.65 15.79
N CYS A 95 6.04 4.26 15.21
CA CYS A 95 6.94 3.57 14.29
C CYS A 95 7.57 2.34 14.93
N ARG A 96 8.03 2.49 16.18
CA ARG A 96 8.58 1.40 16.98
C ARG A 96 7.55 0.33 17.28
N LYS A 97 6.32 0.71 17.67
CA LYS A 97 5.26 -0.23 18.04
C LYS A 97 4.82 -1.08 16.84
N TYR A 98 4.61 -0.45 15.68
CA TYR A 98 3.97 -1.07 14.51
C TYR A 98 4.93 -1.39 13.36
N PHE A 99 6.24 -1.27 13.59
CA PHE A 99 7.29 -1.53 12.60
C PHE A 99 7.09 -0.74 11.29
N MET A 100 6.97 0.58 11.38
CA MET A 100 6.68 1.42 10.21
C MET A 100 7.97 1.95 9.57
N ARG A 101 8.30 1.45 8.37
CA ARG A 101 9.53 1.83 7.63
C ARG A 101 9.27 2.66 6.36
N GLY A 102 8.01 2.97 6.05
CA GLY A 102 7.60 3.74 4.89
C GLY A 102 6.40 4.62 5.23
N PHE A 103 6.27 5.75 4.54
CA PHE A 103 5.24 6.75 4.81
C PHE A 103 4.59 7.26 3.51
N PRO A 104 3.31 7.67 3.55
CA PRO A 104 2.44 7.66 4.72
C PRO A 104 2.11 6.24 5.17
N THR A 105 1.91 6.04 6.48
CA THR A 105 1.31 4.82 7.02
C THR A 105 0.08 5.19 7.83
N TYR A 106 -1.04 4.53 7.54
CA TYR A 106 -2.30 4.65 8.23
C TYR A 106 -2.45 3.52 9.24
N LEU A 107 -2.83 3.88 10.47
CA LEU A 107 -3.22 2.93 11.50
C LEU A 107 -4.68 3.15 11.86
N VAL A 108 -5.44 2.07 12.00
CA VAL A 108 -6.78 2.12 12.60
C VAL A 108 -6.74 1.38 13.92
N ILE A 109 -7.06 2.07 15.01
CA ILE A 109 -6.93 1.57 16.37
C ILE A 109 -8.29 1.69 17.07
N SER A 110 -8.74 0.66 17.77
CA SER A 110 -9.97 0.73 18.59
C SER A 110 -9.78 1.53 19.87
N GLY A 111 -10.88 1.89 20.54
CA GLY A 111 -10.82 2.62 21.80
C GLY A 111 -10.11 1.88 22.95
N ASP A 112 -10.00 0.56 22.90
CA ASP A 112 -9.21 -0.25 23.85
C ASP A 112 -7.74 -0.44 23.44
N GLY A 113 -7.30 0.22 22.36
CA GLY A 113 -5.92 0.26 21.90
C GLY A 113 -5.51 -0.87 20.95
N GLN A 114 -6.44 -1.74 20.52
CA GLN A 114 -6.12 -2.82 19.58
C GLN A 114 -5.95 -2.28 18.16
N LEU A 115 -4.94 -2.79 17.44
CA LEU A 115 -4.79 -2.49 16.02
C LEU A 115 -5.86 -3.23 15.24
N LEU A 116 -6.71 -2.51 14.52
CA LEU A 116 -7.72 -3.11 13.63
C LEU A 116 -7.09 -3.47 12.30
N ASP A 117 -6.33 -2.55 11.73
CA ASP A 117 -5.68 -2.70 10.43
C ASP A 117 -4.59 -1.65 10.25
N ARG A 118 -3.73 -1.86 9.25
CA ARG A 118 -2.75 -0.89 8.80
C ARG A 118 -2.62 -0.91 7.29
N SER A 119 -2.29 0.25 6.72
CA SER A 119 -2.00 0.37 5.30
C SER A 119 -0.96 1.45 5.06
N SER A 120 -0.23 1.40 3.97
CA SER A 120 0.83 2.37 3.65
C SER A 120 0.79 2.85 2.21
N GLY A 121 1.47 3.97 1.97
CA GLY A 121 1.59 4.61 0.67
C GLY A 121 0.38 5.45 0.28
N TYR A 122 0.51 6.15 -0.85
CA TYR A 122 -0.60 6.88 -1.46
C TYR A 122 -1.73 5.93 -1.87
N GLN A 123 -2.97 6.35 -1.65
CA GLN A 123 -4.17 5.64 -2.07
C GLN A 123 -5.09 6.58 -2.83
N GLU A 124 -5.58 6.13 -3.99
CA GLU A 124 -6.60 6.86 -4.73
C GLU A 124 -7.91 6.97 -3.92
N PRO A 125 -8.77 7.97 -4.20
CA PRO A 125 -9.96 8.24 -3.39
C PRO A 125 -10.87 7.04 -3.18
N ASP A 126 -11.13 6.25 -4.23
CA ASP A 126 -11.91 5.02 -4.18
C ASP A 126 -11.29 3.96 -3.26
N ARG A 127 -9.98 3.73 -3.37
CA ARG A 127 -9.23 2.77 -2.54
C ARG A 127 -9.18 3.19 -1.09
N PHE A 128 -8.93 4.48 -0.84
CA PHE A 128 -8.91 5.02 0.51
C PHE A 128 -10.30 4.94 1.16
N MET A 129 -11.36 5.25 0.41
CA MET A 129 -12.74 5.04 0.88
C MET A 129 -13.05 3.58 1.17
N ALA A 130 -12.57 2.64 0.35
CA ALA A 130 -12.72 1.21 0.63
C ALA A 130 -11.96 0.79 1.90
N PHE A 131 -10.73 1.29 2.10
CA PHE A 131 -9.95 1.09 3.32
C PHE A 131 -10.71 1.58 4.57
N LEU A 132 -11.26 2.80 4.53
CA LEU A 132 -12.04 3.36 5.64
C LEU A 132 -13.29 2.51 5.93
N LYS A 133 -14.07 2.16 4.90
CA LYS A 133 -15.31 1.35 5.05
C LYS A 133 -15.02 -0.04 5.60
N ASN A 134 -13.98 -0.71 5.09
CA ASN A 134 -13.55 -2.02 5.57
C ASN A 134 -13.14 -1.95 7.04
N ASN A 135 -12.47 -0.89 7.46
CA ASN A 135 -12.05 -0.71 8.84
C ASN A 135 -13.21 -0.45 9.80
N ILE A 136 -14.25 0.27 9.38
CA ILE A 136 -15.49 0.37 10.15
C ILE A 136 -16.20 -0.99 10.25
N ALA A 137 -16.21 -1.79 9.18
CA ALA A 137 -16.76 -3.14 9.24
C ALA A 137 -15.96 -4.05 10.20
N ARG A 138 -14.62 -3.98 10.16
CA ARG A 138 -13.74 -4.71 11.09
C ARG A 138 -13.98 -4.30 12.54
N TYR A 139 -14.06 -2.98 12.80
CA TYR A 139 -14.36 -2.42 14.12
C TYR A 139 -15.68 -2.97 14.68
N LYS A 140 -16.76 -2.90 13.90
CA LYS A 140 -18.08 -3.42 14.30
C LYS A 140 -18.09 -4.92 14.53
N ALA A 141 -17.26 -5.67 13.82
CA ALA A 141 -17.11 -7.12 13.96
C ALA A 141 -16.10 -7.53 15.06
N GLY A 142 -15.47 -6.58 15.76
CA GLY A 142 -14.43 -6.88 16.76
C GLY A 142 -13.18 -7.54 16.17
N LYS A 143 -12.90 -7.36 14.88
CA LYS A 143 -11.75 -7.97 14.19
C LYS A 143 -10.51 -7.11 14.34
N THR A 144 -9.47 -7.68 14.93
CA THR A 144 -8.20 -7.00 15.21
C THR A 144 -7.00 -7.80 14.69
N LEU A 145 -5.86 -7.12 14.55
CA LEU A 145 -4.54 -7.71 14.37
C LEU A 145 -3.93 -7.99 15.75
N ALA A 146 -4.34 -9.11 16.36
CA ALA A 146 -4.01 -9.48 17.74
C ALA A 146 -2.52 -9.80 17.98
N GLY A 147 -1.67 -9.70 16.96
CA GLY A 147 -0.22 -9.83 17.08
C GLY A 147 0.44 -8.65 17.79
N PHE A 148 -0.23 -7.50 17.84
CA PHE A 148 0.23 -6.31 18.56
C PHE A 148 -0.55 -6.13 19.85
N GLY A 149 0.15 -5.91 20.97
CA GLY A 149 -0.47 -5.52 22.23
C GLY A 149 -1.16 -4.16 22.13
N ASN A 150 -2.12 -3.92 23.02
CA ASN A 150 -3.02 -2.76 22.99
C ASN A 150 -2.48 -1.49 23.65
N SER A 151 -1.16 -1.41 23.84
CA SER A 151 -0.48 -0.22 24.33
C SER A 151 0.83 -0.03 23.59
N LEU A 152 1.41 1.16 23.70
CA LEU A 152 2.74 1.45 23.17
C LEU A 152 3.86 0.69 23.90
N SER A 153 3.59 0.09 25.06
CA SER A 153 4.57 -0.71 25.76
C SER A 153 4.88 -1.99 24.97
N SER A 154 6.16 -2.34 24.91
CA SER A 154 6.63 -3.56 24.27
C SER A 154 7.82 -4.15 25.04
N LYS A 155 8.01 -5.47 24.90
CA LYS A 155 9.15 -6.21 25.45
C LYS A 155 10.29 -6.33 24.43
N ASP A 156 10.43 -5.31 23.59
CA ASP A 156 11.40 -5.34 22.50
C ASP A 156 12.84 -5.29 23.04
N PRO A 157 13.79 -5.99 22.40
CA PRO A 157 15.19 -5.89 22.79
C PRO A 157 15.75 -4.50 22.51
N GLU A 158 16.81 -4.10 23.23
CA GLU A 158 17.38 -2.76 23.11
C GLU A 158 17.86 -2.43 21.69
N PHE A 159 18.48 -3.41 21.00
CA PHE A 159 18.90 -3.22 19.61
C PHE A 159 17.73 -2.96 18.65
N TYR A 160 16.52 -3.45 18.95
CA TYR A 160 15.32 -3.13 18.18
C TYR A 160 14.89 -1.69 18.45
N LYS A 161 14.88 -1.26 19.72
CA LYS A 161 14.53 0.12 20.10
C LYS A 161 15.50 1.12 19.48
N ALA A 162 16.79 0.79 19.47
CA ALA A 162 17.87 1.62 18.93
C ALA A 162 17.73 1.92 17.43
N MET A 163 17.07 1.05 16.65
CA MET A 163 16.73 1.31 15.24
C MET A 163 15.88 2.58 15.06
N TRP A 164 15.09 2.96 16.06
CA TRP A 164 14.17 4.09 16.00
C TRP A 164 14.73 5.36 16.63
N ASN A 165 15.98 5.31 17.10
CA ASN A 165 16.71 6.49 17.56
C ASN A 165 17.35 7.21 16.38
N LYS A 166 17.83 8.44 16.60
CA LYS A 166 18.40 9.31 15.54
C LYS A 166 19.52 8.67 14.72
N ASP A 167 20.28 7.74 15.30
CA ASP A 167 21.40 7.09 14.63
C ASP A 167 20.98 5.88 13.77
N TYR A 168 19.71 5.45 13.85
CA TYR A 168 19.16 4.28 13.14
C TYR A 168 19.98 3.00 13.28
N LYS A 169 20.68 2.83 14.41
CA LYS A 169 21.54 1.67 14.70
C LYS A 169 20.69 0.52 15.24
N GLY A 170 20.20 -0.32 14.34
CA GLY A 170 19.61 -1.62 14.70
C GLY A 170 20.66 -2.65 15.09
N GLY A 171 20.22 -3.81 15.56
CA GLY A 171 21.11 -4.93 15.88
C GLY A 171 21.79 -5.53 14.67
N ASP A 172 22.99 -6.06 14.86
CA ASP A 172 23.72 -6.78 13.82
C ASP A 172 23.15 -8.19 13.56
N LYS A 173 23.75 -8.93 12.63
CA LYS A 173 23.28 -10.25 12.23
C LYS A 173 23.33 -11.23 13.41
N GLU A 174 24.42 -11.21 14.17
CA GLU A 174 24.68 -12.08 15.31
C GLU A 174 23.70 -11.80 16.45
N GLU A 175 23.43 -10.53 16.77
CA GLU A 175 22.44 -10.10 17.76
C GLU A 175 21.02 -10.54 17.38
N ILE A 176 20.62 -10.32 16.12
CA ILE A 176 19.29 -10.69 15.62
C ILE A 176 19.10 -12.20 15.70
N VAL A 177 20.03 -12.98 15.15
CA VAL A 177 19.95 -14.46 15.15
C VAL A 177 20.02 -15.00 16.57
N GLY A 178 20.92 -14.45 17.40
CA GLY A 178 21.06 -14.84 18.80
C GLY A 178 19.83 -14.53 19.64
N TYR A 179 19.11 -13.44 19.35
CA TYR A 179 17.81 -13.14 19.98
C TYR A 179 16.74 -14.14 19.56
N LEU A 180 16.59 -14.39 18.25
CA LEU A 180 15.60 -15.31 17.70
C LEU A 180 15.80 -16.74 18.24
N ALA A 181 17.04 -17.23 18.30
CA ALA A 181 17.36 -18.56 18.83
C ALA A 181 16.90 -18.79 20.29
N LYS A 182 16.70 -17.72 21.07
CA LYS A 182 16.24 -17.79 22.46
C LYS A 182 14.72 -17.74 22.60
N GLN A 183 13.98 -17.40 21.55
CA GLN A 183 12.53 -17.24 21.66
C GLN A 183 11.81 -18.58 21.56
N LYS A 184 10.95 -18.84 22.55
CA LYS A 184 10.06 -20.01 22.54
C LYS A 184 8.77 -19.74 21.77
N ASP A 185 8.25 -18.53 21.89
CA ASP A 185 7.06 -18.09 21.16
C ASP A 185 7.47 -17.34 19.89
N LYS A 186 7.35 -18.03 18.75
CA LYS A 186 7.62 -17.49 17.41
C LYS A 186 6.51 -16.57 16.89
N LEU A 187 5.34 -16.52 17.57
CA LEU A 187 4.21 -15.65 17.28
C LEU A 187 4.11 -14.44 18.22
N ALA A 188 5.07 -14.27 19.14
CA ALA A 188 5.13 -13.10 20.01
C ALA A 188 5.44 -11.83 19.22
N GLU A 189 4.89 -10.69 19.68
CA GLU A 189 5.04 -9.38 19.03
C GLU A 189 6.52 -9.02 18.80
N SER A 190 7.35 -9.06 19.85
CA SER A 190 8.77 -8.73 19.76
C SER A 190 9.54 -9.72 18.88
N THR A 191 9.20 -11.02 18.93
CA THR A 191 9.78 -12.03 18.05
C THR A 191 9.49 -11.71 16.58
N PHE A 192 8.24 -11.42 16.24
CA PHE A 192 7.84 -11.07 14.87
C PHE A 192 8.52 -9.79 14.39
N LYS A 193 8.61 -8.76 15.24
CA LYS A 193 9.32 -7.52 14.89
C LYS A 193 10.81 -7.73 14.63
N VAL A 194 11.47 -8.62 15.38
CA VAL A 194 12.87 -9.00 15.10
C VAL A 194 13.00 -9.87 13.84
N MET A 195 12.01 -10.72 13.52
CA MET A 195 11.97 -11.41 12.21
C MET A 195 11.95 -10.41 11.03
N GLN A 196 11.32 -9.24 11.21
CA GLN A 196 11.33 -8.20 10.19
C GLN A 196 12.73 -7.61 9.94
N MET A 197 13.62 -7.65 10.93
CA MET A 197 15.01 -7.16 10.82
C MET A 197 15.96 -8.17 10.20
N ALA A 198 15.67 -9.47 10.33
CA ALA A 198 16.53 -10.53 9.81
C ALA A 198 16.63 -10.45 8.27
N ALA A 199 17.85 -10.30 7.76
CA ALA A 199 18.12 -10.37 6.32
C ALA A 199 17.91 -11.80 5.77
N VAL A 200 18.24 -12.80 6.59
CA VAL A 200 18.06 -14.23 6.35
C VAL A 200 17.39 -14.79 7.60
N LEU A 201 16.20 -15.36 7.45
CA LEU A 201 15.55 -16.05 8.58
C LEU A 201 16.26 -17.37 8.87
N PRO A 202 16.45 -17.74 10.15
CA PRO A 202 16.88 -19.09 10.53
C PRO A 202 15.92 -20.17 9.98
N ASP A 203 16.44 -21.36 9.69
CA ASP A 203 15.67 -22.44 9.05
C ASP A 203 14.45 -22.87 9.86
N ASP A 204 14.60 -22.96 11.18
CA ASP A 204 13.51 -23.32 12.09
C ASP A 204 12.41 -22.22 12.15
N TYR A 205 12.76 -20.97 11.87
CA TYR A 205 11.80 -19.87 11.72
C TYR A 205 11.14 -19.90 10.34
N ARG A 206 11.88 -20.20 9.28
CA ARG A 206 11.34 -20.38 7.93
C ARG A 206 10.29 -21.50 7.92
N GLU A 207 10.64 -22.67 8.43
CA GLU A 207 9.73 -23.83 8.50
C GLU A 207 8.47 -23.49 9.31
N PHE A 208 8.67 -22.92 10.50
CA PHE A 208 7.55 -22.53 11.36
C PHE A 208 6.66 -21.48 10.70
N TYR A 209 7.24 -20.47 10.04
CA TYR A 209 6.50 -19.43 9.34
C TYR A 209 5.62 -19.98 8.23
N LEU A 210 6.18 -20.83 7.36
CA LEU A 210 5.45 -21.43 6.24
C LEU A 210 4.32 -22.34 6.74
N LYS A 211 4.60 -23.17 7.74
CA LYS A 211 3.59 -24.05 8.37
C LYS A 211 2.46 -23.27 9.05
N ASN A 212 2.77 -22.11 9.64
CA ASN A 212 1.82 -21.29 10.41
C ASN A 212 1.41 -20.01 9.67
N ARG A 213 1.56 -19.97 8.34
CA ARG A 213 1.39 -18.76 7.51
C ARG A 213 0.07 -18.04 7.75
N LYS A 214 -1.04 -18.78 7.89
CA LYS A 214 -2.36 -18.21 8.20
C LYS A 214 -2.38 -17.51 9.56
N ALA A 215 -1.78 -18.10 10.59
CA ALA A 215 -1.72 -17.49 11.92
C ALA A 215 -0.92 -16.18 11.91
N TYR A 216 0.17 -16.11 11.13
CA TYR A 216 0.91 -14.86 10.96
C TYR A 216 0.10 -13.79 10.22
N LEU A 217 -0.65 -14.16 9.18
CA LEU A 217 -1.55 -13.24 8.47
C LEU A 217 -2.64 -12.69 9.40
N ASP A 218 -3.33 -13.57 10.12
CA ASP A 218 -4.42 -13.19 11.03
C ASP A 218 -3.91 -12.28 12.17
N ARG A 219 -2.70 -12.51 12.67
CA ARG A 219 -2.12 -11.75 13.79
C ARG A 219 -1.49 -10.43 13.37
N PHE A 220 -0.76 -10.40 12.25
CA PHE A 220 0.13 -9.29 11.91
C PHE A 220 -0.21 -8.59 10.58
N GLY A 221 -1.23 -9.06 9.86
CA GLY A 221 -1.70 -8.48 8.61
C GLY A 221 -0.82 -8.83 7.42
N GLU A 222 -1.31 -8.55 6.21
CA GLU A 222 -0.62 -8.92 4.97
C GLU A 222 0.68 -8.13 4.76
N GLU A 223 0.67 -6.81 4.97
CA GLU A 223 1.79 -5.92 4.60
C GLU A 223 3.13 -6.35 5.23
N LEU A 224 3.17 -6.58 6.55
CA LEU A 224 4.41 -7.00 7.23
C LEU A 224 4.79 -8.44 6.90
N ASN A 225 3.80 -9.26 6.57
CA ASN A 225 4.04 -10.64 6.18
C ASN A 225 4.63 -10.76 4.79
N THR A 226 4.27 -9.87 3.85
CA THR A 226 4.88 -9.79 2.53
C THR A 226 6.39 -9.55 2.65
N ASN A 227 6.85 -8.70 3.58
CA ASN A 227 8.28 -8.49 3.83
C ASN A 227 9.02 -9.75 4.28
N ILE A 228 8.36 -10.65 5.02
CA ILE A 228 8.93 -11.94 5.41
C ILE A 228 8.95 -12.89 4.20
N MET A 229 7.83 -12.98 3.50
CA MET A 229 7.69 -13.80 2.29
C MET A 229 8.76 -13.43 1.26
N ASP A 230 8.95 -12.15 0.96
CA ASP A 230 9.95 -11.68 0.00
C ASP A 230 11.38 -12.12 0.34
N LYS A 231 11.74 -12.16 1.63
CA LYS A 231 13.06 -12.66 2.07
C LYS A 231 13.20 -14.14 1.79
N LEU A 232 12.17 -14.93 2.11
CA LEU A 232 12.16 -16.37 1.88
C LEU A 232 12.30 -16.68 0.39
N LEU A 233 11.54 -15.97 -0.45
CA LEU A 233 11.57 -16.14 -1.90
C LEU A 233 12.90 -15.71 -2.51
N LYS A 234 13.49 -14.62 -2.01
CA LYS A 234 14.83 -14.19 -2.41
C LYS A 234 15.91 -15.22 -2.08
N GLN A 235 15.80 -15.90 -0.93
CA GLN A 235 16.71 -17.00 -0.58
C GLN A 235 16.59 -18.16 -1.57
N ASP A 236 15.37 -18.52 -1.99
CA ASP A 236 15.16 -19.65 -2.91
C ASP A 236 15.78 -19.40 -4.28
N ILE A 237 15.70 -18.16 -4.78
CA ILE A 237 16.30 -17.74 -6.06
C ILE A 237 17.82 -17.91 -6.07
N ALA A 238 18.48 -17.92 -4.90
CA ALA A 238 19.92 -18.15 -4.81
C ALA A 238 20.33 -19.54 -5.32
N ALA A 239 19.41 -20.52 -5.34
CA ALA A 239 19.65 -21.87 -5.87
C ALA A 239 19.61 -21.93 -7.41
N LEU A 240 19.08 -20.92 -8.09
CA LEU A 240 18.96 -20.90 -9.54
C LEU A 240 20.26 -20.42 -10.21
N PRO A 241 20.62 -20.94 -11.40
CA PRO A 241 21.83 -20.55 -12.13
C PRO A 241 21.80 -19.07 -12.57
N ALA A 242 22.94 -18.53 -13.03
CA ALA A 242 23.02 -17.13 -13.48
C ALA A 242 22.29 -16.88 -14.81
N THR A 243 22.31 -17.87 -15.70
CA THR A 243 21.62 -17.87 -16.99
C THR A 243 20.41 -18.78 -16.93
N LEU A 244 19.41 -18.52 -17.78
CA LEU A 244 18.19 -19.32 -17.84
C LEU A 244 18.50 -20.73 -18.38
N ASP A 245 18.26 -21.74 -17.54
CA ASP A 245 18.01 -23.11 -17.97
C ASP A 245 16.53 -23.41 -17.67
N LYS A 246 15.74 -23.62 -18.73
CA LYS A 246 14.30 -23.78 -18.62
C LYS A 246 13.92 -25.05 -17.83
N ALA A 247 14.63 -26.15 -18.04
CA ALA A 247 14.34 -27.41 -17.33
C ALA A 247 14.65 -27.27 -15.83
N VAL A 248 15.75 -26.59 -15.49
CA VAL A 248 16.09 -26.29 -14.09
C VAL A 248 15.04 -25.36 -13.45
N PHE A 249 14.58 -24.33 -14.16
CA PHE A 249 13.56 -23.42 -13.65
C PHE A 249 12.21 -24.11 -13.44
N ASP A 250 11.77 -24.93 -14.41
CA ASP A 250 10.52 -25.68 -14.31
C ASP A 250 10.56 -26.69 -13.13
N ALA A 251 11.67 -27.42 -12.98
CA ALA A 251 11.88 -28.32 -11.84
C ALA A 251 11.93 -27.57 -10.51
N PHE A 252 12.55 -26.38 -10.48
CA PHE A 252 12.55 -25.50 -9.32
C PHE A 252 11.12 -25.09 -8.93
N LEU A 253 10.29 -24.65 -9.88
CA LEU A 253 8.92 -24.27 -9.60
C LEU A 253 8.09 -25.45 -9.06
N GLN A 254 8.22 -26.63 -9.66
CA GLN A 254 7.55 -27.85 -9.17
C GLN A 254 7.93 -28.16 -7.72
N LYS A 255 9.22 -28.04 -7.37
CA LYS A 255 9.69 -28.22 -5.99
C LYS A 255 9.12 -27.15 -5.05
N GLN A 256 9.14 -25.87 -5.44
CA GLN A 256 8.63 -24.80 -4.57
C GLN A 256 7.12 -24.86 -4.40
N GLN A 257 6.38 -25.35 -5.38
CA GLN A 257 4.93 -25.54 -5.27
C GLN A 257 4.54 -26.48 -4.13
N THR A 258 5.41 -27.43 -3.75
CA THR A 258 5.16 -28.31 -2.59
C THR A 258 5.52 -27.69 -1.25
N VAL A 259 6.29 -26.59 -1.25
CA VAL A 259 6.77 -25.88 -0.05
C VAL A 259 5.77 -24.80 0.37
N TYR A 260 5.22 -24.08 -0.61
CA TYR A 260 4.31 -22.96 -0.38
C TYR A 260 2.85 -23.39 -0.40
N ARG A 261 2.01 -22.64 0.33
CA ARG A 261 0.57 -22.88 0.35
C ARG A 261 -0.05 -22.63 -1.02
N PRO A 262 -1.10 -23.39 -1.40
CA PRO A 262 -1.82 -23.15 -2.65
C PRO A 262 -2.33 -21.71 -2.80
N GLU A 263 -2.76 -21.08 -1.69
CA GLU A 263 -3.28 -19.71 -1.71
C GLU A 263 -2.20 -18.66 -1.98
N ASP A 264 -0.94 -18.94 -1.65
CA ASP A 264 0.19 -18.04 -1.91
C ASP A 264 0.83 -18.30 -3.29
N TRP A 265 0.54 -19.45 -3.94
CA TRP A 265 1.32 -19.95 -5.07
C TRP A 265 1.32 -19.04 -6.31
N SER A 266 0.21 -18.39 -6.63
CA SER A 266 0.16 -17.43 -7.77
C SER A 266 1.11 -16.25 -7.55
N PHE A 267 1.19 -15.74 -6.32
CA PHE A 267 2.13 -14.68 -5.97
C PHE A 267 3.58 -15.18 -5.98
N VAL A 268 3.81 -16.35 -5.38
CA VAL A 268 5.15 -16.97 -5.25
C VAL A 268 5.77 -17.23 -6.63
N GLN A 269 5.05 -17.90 -7.53
CA GLN A 269 5.59 -18.24 -8.85
C GLN A 269 5.86 -16.99 -9.70
N MET A 270 5.00 -15.96 -9.59
CA MET A 270 5.22 -14.69 -10.29
C MET A 270 6.41 -13.91 -9.70
N TYR A 271 6.60 -13.96 -8.38
CA TYR A 271 7.78 -13.38 -7.74
C TYR A 271 9.06 -14.03 -8.28
N TYR A 272 9.08 -15.37 -8.38
CA TYR A 272 10.21 -16.07 -8.97
C TYR A 272 10.41 -15.68 -10.43
N ALA A 273 9.37 -15.64 -11.25
CA ALA A 273 9.47 -15.24 -12.65
C ALA A 273 10.04 -13.83 -12.81
N GLU A 274 9.53 -12.84 -12.06
CA GLU A 274 10.04 -11.46 -12.13
C GLU A 274 11.50 -11.39 -11.67
N ASN A 275 11.84 -11.97 -10.52
CA ASN A 275 13.17 -11.79 -9.96
C ASN A 275 14.22 -12.70 -10.61
N TYR A 276 13.81 -13.81 -11.22
CA TYR A 276 14.69 -14.72 -11.94
C TYR A 276 14.76 -14.42 -13.43
N LEU A 277 13.66 -14.53 -14.16
CA LEU A 277 13.64 -14.38 -15.62
C LEU A 277 13.97 -12.92 -16.00
N PHE A 278 13.23 -11.96 -15.45
CA PHE A 278 13.44 -10.55 -15.76
C PHE A 278 14.69 -9.97 -15.07
N LYS A 279 14.81 -10.05 -13.74
CA LYS A 279 15.90 -9.34 -13.05
C LYS A 279 17.26 -10.04 -13.12
N LYS A 280 17.33 -11.38 -12.99
CA LYS A 280 18.59 -12.12 -12.96
C LYS A 280 19.05 -12.50 -14.38
N CYS A 281 18.18 -13.10 -15.19
CA CYS A 281 18.50 -13.54 -16.55
C CYS A 281 18.40 -12.43 -17.60
N LYS A 282 17.77 -11.28 -17.27
CA LYS A 282 17.53 -10.16 -18.20
C LYS A 282 16.70 -10.55 -19.41
N ASP A 283 15.78 -11.50 -19.24
CA ASP A 283 14.90 -12.00 -20.29
C ASP A 283 13.46 -11.50 -20.09
N SER A 284 13.19 -10.32 -20.64
CA SER A 284 11.88 -9.68 -20.60
C SER A 284 10.82 -10.49 -21.36
N ARG A 285 11.20 -11.19 -22.43
CA ARG A 285 10.25 -11.98 -23.23
C ARG A 285 9.82 -13.24 -22.47
N ALA A 286 10.78 -14.00 -21.93
CA ALA A 286 10.48 -15.17 -21.11
C ALA A 286 9.64 -14.79 -19.89
N PHE A 287 9.93 -13.66 -19.25
CA PHE A 287 9.09 -13.16 -18.15
C PHE A 287 7.65 -12.89 -18.59
N LEU A 288 7.43 -12.16 -19.69
CA LEU A 288 6.07 -11.81 -20.13
C LEU A 288 5.29 -13.03 -20.64
N GLU A 289 5.95 -13.98 -21.30
CA GLU A 289 5.35 -15.26 -21.68
C GLU A 289 4.89 -16.03 -20.43
N PHE A 290 5.76 -16.16 -19.43
CA PHE A 290 5.43 -16.79 -18.16
C PHE A 290 4.28 -16.06 -17.47
N ALA A 291 4.35 -14.72 -17.37
CA ALA A 291 3.36 -13.93 -16.66
C ALA A 291 1.97 -13.98 -17.29
N THR A 292 1.91 -14.17 -18.62
CA THR A 292 0.65 -14.38 -19.36
C THR A 292 0.08 -15.77 -19.10
N ALA A 293 0.92 -16.80 -19.05
CA ALA A 293 0.50 -18.19 -18.81
C ALA A 293 0.11 -18.45 -17.35
N HIS A 294 0.72 -17.71 -16.42
CA HIS A 294 0.57 -17.90 -14.97
C HIS A 294 0.26 -16.57 -14.28
N PRO A 295 -0.87 -15.92 -14.60
CA PRO A 295 -1.18 -14.59 -14.08
C PRO A 295 -1.32 -14.61 -12.55
N ASP A 296 -0.71 -13.62 -11.89
CA ASP A 296 -1.09 -13.24 -10.53
C ASP A 296 -2.24 -12.20 -10.58
N ARG A 297 -2.75 -11.80 -9.43
CA ARG A 297 -3.78 -10.75 -9.33
C ARG A 297 -3.19 -9.38 -9.01
N ASN A 298 -1.88 -9.19 -9.21
CA ASN A 298 -1.18 -7.99 -8.78
C ASN A 298 -1.10 -6.97 -9.92
N GLU A 299 -2.16 -6.20 -10.11
CA GLU A 299 -2.21 -5.11 -11.09
C GLU A 299 -1.11 -4.04 -10.86
N ASN A 300 -0.62 -3.88 -9.63
CA ASN A 300 0.49 -2.95 -9.35
C ASN A 300 1.79 -3.44 -10.00
N ARG A 301 1.96 -4.76 -10.19
CA ARG A 301 3.05 -5.35 -10.98
C ARG A 301 3.01 -4.88 -12.43
N VAL A 302 1.82 -4.91 -13.03
CA VAL A 302 1.62 -4.35 -14.38
C VAL A 302 2.01 -2.87 -14.38
N ARG A 303 1.53 -2.08 -13.43
CA ARG A 303 1.85 -0.64 -13.32
C ARG A 303 3.36 -0.37 -13.31
N TYR A 304 4.11 -0.95 -12.36
CA TYR A 304 5.54 -0.64 -12.26
C TYR A 304 6.37 -1.27 -13.38
N MET A 305 5.92 -2.38 -13.97
CA MET A 305 6.62 -2.98 -15.12
C MET A 305 6.51 -2.13 -16.38
N GLN A 306 5.50 -1.23 -16.50
CA GLN A 306 5.51 -0.20 -17.56
C GLN A 306 6.78 0.66 -17.51
N PHE A 307 7.24 1.01 -16.31
CA PHE A 307 8.45 1.80 -16.13
C PHE A 307 9.71 0.97 -16.44
N PHE A 308 9.83 -0.22 -15.84
CA PHE A 308 11.04 -1.03 -16.00
C PHE A 308 11.22 -1.61 -17.41
N LEU A 309 10.14 -1.99 -18.08
CA LEU A 309 10.18 -2.49 -19.45
C LEU A 309 10.07 -1.37 -20.50
N GLY A 310 9.73 -0.12 -20.10
CA GLY A 310 9.30 0.93 -21.01
C GLY A 310 10.25 1.20 -22.18
N ALA A 311 11.56 1.15 -21.93
CA ALA A 311 12.57 1.34 -22.98
C ALA A 311 12.60 0.19 -24.00
N GLU A 312 12.36 -1.06 -23.57
CA GLU A 312 12.29 -2.23 -24.45
C GLU A 312 10.97 -2.25 -25.23
N LEU A 313 9.84 -2.00 -24.54
CA LEU A 313 8.51 -1.97 -25.16
C LEU A 313 8.37 -0.87 -26.21
N ALA A 314 9.11 0.24 -26.07
CA ALA A 314 9.14 1.30 -27.07
C ALA A 314 9.85 0.87 -28.38
N LYS A 315 10.73 -0.13 -28.33
CA LYS A 315 11.56 -0.57 -29.46
C LYS A 315 11.08 -1.89 -30.08
N ASP A 316 10.41 -2.74 -29.31
CA ASP A 316 9.92 -4.05 -29.75
C ASP A 316 8.38 -4.10 -29.69
N ALA A 317 7.75 -3.99 -30.87
CA ALA A 317 6.30 -4.02 -31.00
C ALA A 317 5.68 -5.37 -30.60
N ALA A 318 6.38 -6.49 -30.81
CA ALA A 318 5.90 -7.81 -30.42
C ALA A 318 5.95 -7.98 -28.90
N LEU A 319 7.02 -7.51 -28.25
CA LEU A 319 7.13 -7.48 -26.79
C LEU A 319 6.06 -6.57 -26.18
N LYS A 320 5.80 -5.41 -26.80
CA LYS A 320 4.71 -4.49 -26.41
C LYS A 320 3.33 -5.15 -26.49
N ALA A 321 3.06 -5.88 -27.57
CA ALA A 321 1.82 -6.64 -27.70
C ALA A 321 1.70 -7.75 -26.64
N GLN A 322 2.80 -8.45 -26.33
CA GLN A 322 2.81 -9.47 -25.28
C GLN A 322 2.56 -8.87 -23.89
N TYR A 323 3.16 -7.72 -23.59
CA TYR A 323 2.92 -6.98 -22.35
C TYR A 323 1.44 -6.60 -22.22
N LEU A 324 0.81 -6.12 -23.31
CA LEU A 324 -0.61 -5.76 -23.32
C LEU A 324 -1.52 -6.98 -23.12
N LYS A 325 -1.17 -8.15 -23.66
CA LYS A 325 -1.89 -9.42 -23.38
C LYS A 325 -1.83 -9.78 -21.90
N TRP A 326 -0.65 -9.70 -21.28
CA TRP A 326 -0.52 -9.93 -19.85
C TRP A 326 -1.33 -8.92 -19.03
N ALA A 327 -1.26 -7.64 -19.37
CA ALA A 327 -2.02 -6.59 -18.71
C ALA A 327 -3.53 -6.83 -18.80
N GLU A 328 -4.05 -7.30 -19.94
CA GLU A 328 -5.48 -7.59 -20.11
C GLU A 328 -5.99 -8.71 -19.18
N VAL A 329 -5.14 -9.68 -18.84
CA VAL A 329 -5.50 -10.79 -17.94
C VAL A 329 -5.52 -10.35 -16.48
N VAL A 330 -4.65 -9.42 -16.09
CA VAL A 330 -4.43 -9.06 -14.68
C VAL A 330 -5.20 -7.79 -14.26
N VAL A 331 -5.32 -6.81 -15.15
CA VAL A 331 -5.84 -5.48 -14.82
C VAL A 331 -7.37 -5.43 -14.93
N THR A 332 -8.01 -4.94 -13.88
CA THR A 332 -9.45 -4.69 -13.84
C THR A 332 -9.75 -3.18 -13.86
N ALA A 333 -11.04 -2.83 -13.89
CA ALA A 333 -11.47 -1.42 -13.80
C ALA A 333 -11.08 -0.75 -12.46
N ASP A 334 -10.79 -1.54 -11.42
CA ASP A 334 -10.41 -1.04 -10.09
C ASP A 334 -8.93 -0.63 -10.01
N ALA A 335 -8.14 -0.95 -11.03
CA ALA A 335 -6.73 -0.60 -11.13
C ALA A 335 -6.50 0.90 -11.00
N SER A 336 -5.30 1.30 -10.56
CA SER A 336 -5.03 2.73 -10.34
C SER A 336 -5.20 3.53 -11.63
N LEU A 337 -5.66 4.77 -11.51
CA LEU A 337 -5.81 5.69 -12.63
C LEU A 337 -4.50 5.82 -13.40
N GLU A 338 -3.37 5.89 -12.70
CA GLU A 338 -2.04 5.90 -13.33
C GLU A 338 -1.80 4.66 -14.20
N ASN A 339 -2.14 3.47 -13.70
CA ASN A 339 -1.98 2.22 -14.44
C ASN A 339 -2.87 2.22 -15.68
N LEU A 340 -4.16 2.55 -15.52
CA LEU A 340 -5.14 2.61 -16.61
C LEU A 340 -4.73 3.61 -17.70
N GLN A 341 -4.33 4.83 -17.32
CA GLN A 341 -3.85 5.85 -18.25
C GLN A 341 -2.57 5.40 -18.97
N GLY A 342 -1.68 4.72 -18.25
CA GLY A 342 -0.49 4.08 -18.82
C GLY A 342 -0.86 3.07 -19.90
N LEU A 343 -1.83 2.20 -19.62
CA LEU A 343 -2.31 1.18 -20.57
C LEU A 343 -3.04 1.79 -21.77
N VAL A 344 -3.79 2.89 -21.60
CA VAL A 344 -4.32 3.67 -22.73
C VAL A 344 -3.18 4.14 -23.63
N ARG A 345 -2.13 4.74 -23.08
CA ARG A 345 -0.97 5.19 -23.88
C ARG A 345 -0.27 4.02 -24.58
N MET A 346 -0.16 2.87 -23.92
CA MET A 346 0.52 1.70 -24.48
C MET A 346 -0.30 1.03 -25.58
N SER A 347 -1.61 0.91 -25.43
CA SER A 347 -2.48 0.25 -26.42
C SER A 347 -2.74 1.08 -27.68
N LYS A 348 -2.58 2.41 -27.61
CA LYS A 348 -2.71 3.29 -28.78
C LYS A 348 -1.83 2.86 -29.95
N GLY A 349 -2.45 2.74 -31.13
CA GLY A 349 -1.80 2.29 -32.37
C GLY A 349 -1.40 0.82 -32.40
N VAL A 350 -1.75 0.04 -31.36
CA VAL A 350 -1.46 -1.40 -31.26
C VAL A 350 -2.77 -2.19 -31.23
N ASP A 351 -3.68 -1.83 -30.33
CA ASP A 351 -4.98 -2.47 -30.16
C ASP A 351 -6.05 -1.42 -29.80
N GLN A 352 -6.89 -1.09 -30.77
CA GLN A 352 -7.95 -0.08 -30.62
C GLN A 352 -9.07 -0.54 -29.68
N ALA A 353 -9.35 -1.85 -29.60
CA ALA A 353 -10.36 -2.39 -28.70
C ALA A 353 -9.89 -2.31 -27.24
N GLN A 354 -8.63 -2.68 -26.97
CA GLN A 354 -8.05 -2.48 -25.64
C GLN A 354 -7.93 -1.00 -25.26
N THR A 355 -7.52 -0.14 -26.21
CA THR A 355 -7.45 1.32 -25.97
C THR A 355 -8.80 1.85 -25.49
N ARG A 356 -9.87 1.48 -26.20
CA ARG A 356 -11.25 1.83 -25.85
C ARG A 356 -11.65 1.32 -24.47
N LYS A 357 -11.35 0.05 -24.17
CA LYS A 357 -11.66 -0.57 -22.87
C LYS A 357 -11.01 0.18 -21.72
N PHE A 358 -9.70 0.39 -21.77
CA PHE A 358 -8.97 1.09 -20.71
C PHE A 358 -9.39 2.56 -20.60
N LEU A 359 -9.64 3.25 -21.72
CA LEU A 359 -10.12 4.63 -21.71
C LEU A 359 -11.52 4.76 -21.10
N GLY A 360 -12.40 3.79 -21.36
CA GLY A 360 -13.70 3.68 -20.67
C GLY A 360 -13.53 3.59 -19.16
N TRP A 361 -12.66 2.70 -18.68
CA TRP A 361 -12.37 2.57 -17.24
C TRP A 361 -11.78 3.85 -16.63
N VAL A 362 -10.92 4.56 -17.36
CA VAL A 362 -10.41 5.88 -16.94
C VAL A 362 -11.55 6.87 -16.74
N ILE A 363 -12.48 6.95 -17.69
CA ILE A 363 -13.65 7.86 -17.62
C ILE A 363 -14.53 7.50 -16.42
N ASP A 364 -14.88 6.23 -16.28
CA ASP A 364 -15.76 5.77 -15.19
C ASP A 364 -15.14 6.04 -13.81
N LYS A 365 -13.85 5.75 -13.65
CA LYS A 365 -13.11 6.04 -12.42
C LYS A 365 -13.08 7.53 -12.10
N LYS A 366 -12.71 8.38 -13.06
CA LYS A 366 -12.70 9.84 -12.86
C LYS A 366 -14.08 10.40 -12.53
N LYS A 367 -15.14 9.92 -13.20
CA LYS A 367 -16.54 10.29 -12.90
C LYS A 367 -16.94 9.90 -11.48
N SER A 368 -16.52 8.71 -11.00
CA SER A 368 -16.79 8.27 -9.63
C SER A 368 -16.18 9.21 -8.57
N TRP A 369 -15.14 9.95 -8.94
CA TRP A 369 -14.48 10.95 -8.10
C TRP A 369 -15.02 12.37 -8.32
N GLY A 370 -15.96 12.57 -9.25
CA GLY A 370 -16.45 13.89 -9.64
C GLY A 370 -15.45 14.73 -10.46
N ASP A 371 -14.43 14.09 -11.05
CA ASP A 371 -13.43 14.77 -11.88
C ASP A 371 -13.98 15.02 -13.31
N ASP A 372 -13.52 16.09 -13.97
CA ASP A 372 -13.85 16.36 -15.37
C ASP A 372 -13.27 15.29 -16.31
N THR A 373 -14.10 14.81 -17.24
CA THR A 373 -13.76 13.76 -18.22
C THR A 373 -13.96 14.17 -19.67
N THR A 374 -14.25 15.46 -19.93
CA THR A 374 -14.56 15.98 -21.28
C THR A 374 -13.49 15.59 -22.30
N LYS A 375 -12.21 15.69 -21.94
CA LYS A 375 -11.09 15.33 -22.82
C LYS A 375 -11.08 13.84 -23.18
N GLU A 376 -11.20 12.97 -22.18
CA GLU A 376 -11.20 11.53 -22.39
C GLU A 376 -12.42 11.06 -23.19
N GLU A 377 -13.59 11.67 -22.98
CA GLU A 377 -14.80 11.37 -23.76
C GLU A 377 -14.68 11.77 -25.24
N VAL A 378 -14.06 12.93 -25.52
CA VAL A 378 -13.75 13.35 -26.90
C VAL A 378 -12.78 12.36 -27.54
N GLU A 379 -11.72 11.96 -26.81
CA GLU A 379 -10.77 10.96 -27.29
C GLU A 379 -11.47 9.63 -27.61
N LEU A 380 -12.34 9.14 -26.71
CA LEU A 380 -13.08 7.90 -26.90
C LEU A 380 -14.01 7.95 -28.13
N LYS A 381 -14.65 9.10 -28.39
CA LYS A 381 -15.47 9.31 -29.59
C LYS A 381 -14.64 9.26 -30.86
N ASN A 382 -13.43 9.83 -30.85
CA ASN A 382 -12.54 9.81 -32.01
C ASN A 382 -11.98 8.42 -32.33
N LEU A 383 -11.99 7.49 -31.36
CA LEU A 383 -11.66 6.07 -31.60
C LEU A 383 -12.82 5.29 -32.27
N ASN A 384 -14.02 5.87 -32.42
CA ASN A 384 -15.18 5.25 -33.09
C ASN A 384 -15.29 5.56 -34.59
N ILE A 385 -14.46 6.47 -35.08
CA ILE A 385 -14.33 6.84 -36.49
C ILE A 385 -13.12 6.09 -37.04
#